data_AF-A0A9D1IFL8-F1
#
_entry.id   AF-A0A9D1IFL8-F1
#
_cell.length_a   1.000
_cell.length_b   1.000
_cell.length_c   1.000
_cell.angle_alpha   90.00
_cell.angle_beta   90.00
_cell.angle_gamma   90.00
#
_symmetry.space_group_name_H-M   'P 1'
#
loop_
_entity.id
_entity.type
_entity.pdbx_description
1 polymer ?
#
loop_
_entity_poly.entity_id
_entity_poly.type
_entity_poly.pdbx_seq_one_letter_code
_entity_poly.pdbx_strand_id
1 'polypeptide(L)'
;MPQPLSDRELLCDLLLSQQHMETLYNTLASAGKTPALVCDLLDLLREEHDLQTAIEAEMQKRGWLEEPPADKKAVEEARLRFEAAAKGL
;
A
#
# COMPACT_ATOMS: atom_id res chain seq x y z
N MET A 1 10.57 3.47 34.28
CA MET A 1 9.38 3.75 33.45
C MET A 1 9.77 3.50 32.00
N PRO A 2 8.96 2.79 31.19
CA PRO A 2 9.27 2.62 29.78
C PRO A 2 9.32 3.99 29.10
N GLN A 3 10.30 4.20 28.21
CA GLN A 3 10.39 5.43 27.42
C GLN A 3 9.17 5.54 26.50
N PRO A 4 8.61 6.75 26.31
CA PRO A 4 7.58 6.95 25.31
C PRO A 4 8.16 6.70 23.91
N LEU A 5 7.35 6.09 23.03
CA LEU A 5 7.71 5.89 21.63
C LEU A 5 8.00 7.22 20.97
N SER A 6 9.01 7.25 20.10
CA SER A 6 9.27 8.40 19.24
C SER A 6 8.21 8.52 18.15
N ASP A 7 8.03 9.72 17.60
CA ASP A 7 7.15 9.96 16.44
C ASP A 7 7.45 9.01 15.27
N ARG A 8 8.73 8.67 15.06
CA ARG A 8 9.13 7.75 14.00
C ARG A 8 8.67 6.33 14.30
N GLU A 9 8.83 5.86 15.53
CA GLU A 9 8.36 4.54 15.93
C GLU A 9 6.82 4.46 15.88
N LEU A 10 6.12 5.51 16.28
CA LEU A 10 4.65 5.60 16.19
C LEU A 10 4.17 5.55 14.73
N LEU A 11 4.77 6.34 13.82
CA LEU A 11 4.38 6.31 12.41
C LEU A 11 4.78 5.00 11.72
N CYS A 12 5.92 4.39 12.08
CA CYS A 12 6.28 3.07 11.58
C CYS A 12 5.29 1.99 12.06
N ASP A 13 4.92 2.00 13.34
CA ASP A 13 3.94 1.05 13.90
C ASP A 13 2.57 1.21 13.24
N LEU A 14 2.15 2.46 13.02
CA LEU A 14 0.90 2.78 12.34
C LEU A 14 0.93 2.31 10.88
N LEU A 15 2.02 2.54 10.15
CA LEU A 15 2.22 2.08 8.77
C LEU A 15 2.14 0.56 8.67
N LEU A 16 2.84 -0.17 9.55
CA LEU A 16 2.77 -1.63 9.59
C LEU A 16 1.37 -2.15 9.90
N SER A 17 0.64 -1.43 10.76
CA SER A 17 -0.75 -1.75 11.08
C SER A 17 -1.67 -1.59 9.86
N GLN A 18 -1.51 -0.52 9.06
CA GLN A 18 -2.29 -0.35 7.83
C GLN A 18 -1.99 -1.48 6.83
N GLN A 19 -0.71 -1.78 6.57
CA GLN A 19 -0.30 -2.85 5.66
C GLN A 19 -0.87 -4.23 6.07
N HIS A 20 -0.96 -4.48 7.38
CA HIS A 20 -1.58 -5.70 7.89
C HIS A 20 -3.10 -5.74 7.61
N MET A 21 -3.80 -4.63 7.85
CA MET A 21 -5.24 -4.52 7.60
C MET A 21 -5.58 -4.59 6.11
N GLU A 22 -4.81 -3.92 5.25
CA GLU A 22 -4.93 -4.03 3.79
C GLU A 22 -4.82 -5.48 3.32
N THR A 23 -3.78 -6.18 3.80
CA THR A 23 -3.57 -7.61 3.47
C THR A 23 -4.75 -8.46 3.91
N LEU A 24 -5.28 -8.22 5.12
CA LEU A 24 -6.42 -8.94 5.67
C LEU A 24 -7.69 -8.70 4.84
N TYR A 25 -8.06 -7.44 4.62
CA TYR A 25 -9.28 -7.09 3.90
C TYR A 25 -9.23 -7.56 2.45
N ASN A 26 -8.10 -7.41 1.78
CA ASN A 26 -7.92 -7.93 0.43
C ASN A 26 -8.07 -9.47 0.37
N THR A 27 -7.48 -10.19 1.34
CA THR A 27 -7.59 -11.65 1.41
C THR A 27 -9.04 -12.09 1.64
N LEU A 28 -9.75 -11.43 2.56
CA LEU A 28 -11.14 -11.75 2.88
C LEU A 28 -12.09 -11.38 1.74
N ALA A 29 -11.90 -10.22 1.10
CA ALA A 29 -12.70 -9.78 -0.05
C ALA A 29 -12.54 -10.76 -1.21
N SER A 30 -11.31 -11.22 -1.48
CA SER A 30 -11.01 -12.17 -2.55
C SER A 30 -11.62 -13.56 -2.32
N ALA A 31 -11.77 -13.99 -1.06
CA ALA A 31 -12.37 -15.28 -0.71
C ALA A 31 -13.88 -15.21 -0.43
N GLY A 32 -14.43 -14.00 -0.32
CA GLY A 32 -15.81 -13.75 0.08
C GLY A 32 -16.82 -14.22 -0.96
N LYS A 33 -17.96 -14.75 -0.48
CA LYS A 33 -19.06 -15.24 -1.34
C LYS A 33 -20.32 -14.38 -1.25
N THR A 34 -20.41 -13.53 -0.23
CA THR A 34 -21.55 -12.65 0.00
C THR A 34 -21.23 -11.27 -0.58
N PRO A 35 -21.94 -10.82 -1.64
CA PRO A 35 -21.60 -9.57 -2.32
C PRO A 35 -21.56 -8.34 -1.40
N ALA A 36 -22.53 -8.20 -0.49
CA ALA A 36 -22.58 -7.07 0.45
C ALA A 36 -21.32 -7.03 1.34
N LEU A 37 -20.95 -8.15 1.95
CA LEU A 37 -19.74 -8.23 2.78
C LEU A 37 -18.46 -7.96 1.97
N VAL A 38 -18.39 -8.44 0.72
CA VAL A 38 -17.25 -8.15 -0.16
C VAL A 38 -17.17 -6.67 -0.48
N CYS A 39 -18.29 -6.01 -0.78
CA CYS A 39 -18.33 -4.57 -0.98
C CYS A 39 -17.84 -3.82 0.26
N ASP A 40 -18.35 -4.17 1.45
CA ASP A 40 -17.93 -3.53 2.70
C ASP A 40 -16.41 -3.70 2.95
N LEU A 41 -15.86 -4.89 2.68
CA LEU A 41 -14.41 -5.15 2.81
C LEU A 41 -13.57 -4.36 1.80
N LEU A 42 -14.08 -4.16 0.57
CA LEU A 42 -13.41 -3.36 -0.45
C LEU A 42 -13.47 -1.86 -0.12
N ASP A 43 -14.56 -1.39 0.47
CA ASP A 43 -14.66 -0.01 0.96
C ASP A 43 -13.68 0.23 2.11
N LEU A 44 -13.59 -0.70 3.08
CA LEU A 44 -12.57 -0.65 4.13
C LEU A 44 -11.15 -0.68 3.55
N LEU A 45 -10.88 -1.57 2.59
CA LEU A 45 -9.57 -1.63 1.93
C LEU A 45 -9.19 -0.30 1.26
N ARG A 46 -10.16 0.41 0.65
CA ARG A 46 -9.93 1.75 0.10
C ARG A 46 -9.56 2.76 1.20
N GLU A 47 -10.28 2.74 2.32
CA GLU A 47 -10.00 3.62 3.45
C GLU A 47 -8.60 3.36 4.05
N GLU A 48 -8.20 2.09 4.19
CA GLU A 48 -6.85 1.74 4.66
C GLU A 48 -5.76 2.26 3.71
N HIS A 49 -5.95 2.15 2.39
CA HIS A 49 -5.02 2.71 1.41
C HIS A 49 -4.91 4.24 1.49
N ASP A 50 -6.03 4.94 1.71
CA ASP A 50 -6.04 6.39 1.90
C ASP A 50 -5.26 6.79 3.17
N LEU A 51 -5.43 6.03 4.27
CA LEU A 51 -4.70 6.23 5.52
C LEU A 51 -3.20 5.94 5.37
N GLN A 52 -2.83 4.81 4.76
CA GLN A 52 -1.44 4.46 4.49
C GLN A 52 -0.76 5.57 3.67
N THR A 53 -1.41 6.06 2.61
CA THR A 53 -0.89 7.17 1.79
C THR A 53 -0.65 8.43 2.61
N ALA A 54 -1.56 8.76 3.54
CA ALA A 54 -1.39 9.91 4.41
C ALA A 54 -0.20 9.76 5.38
N ILE A 55 0.00 8.56 5.92
CA ILE A 55 1.13 8.23 6.80
C ILE A 55 2.45 8.32 6.03
N GLU A 56 2.51 7.71 4.84
CA GLU A 56 3.70 7.74 3.98
C GLU A 56 4.06 9.17 3.57
N ALA A 57 3.08 9.99 3.19
CA ALA A 57 3.31 11.41 2.88
C ALA A 57 3.88 12.18 4.09
N GLU A 58 3.40 11.89 5.30
CA GLU A 58 3.93 12.51 6.52
C GLU A 58 5.36 12.03 6.84
N MET A 59 5.63 10.75 6.67
CA MET A 59 6.98 10.19 6.83
C MET A 59 7.96 10.72 5.78
N GLN A 60 7.51 10.93 4.54
CA GLN A 60 8.30 11.56 3.47
C GLN A 60 8.63 13.02 3.79
N LYS A 61 7.65 13.82 4.25
CA LYS A 61 7.91 15.22 4.69
C LYS A 61 8.98 15.32 5.78
N ARG A 62 9.08 14.29 6.63
CA ARG A 62 10.07 14.18 7.71
C ARG A 62 11.41 13.58 7.25
N GLY A 63 11.53 13.19 5.99
CA GLY A 63 12.73 12.56 5.42
C GLY A 63 12.98 11.14 5.90
N TRP A 64 11.95 10.43 6.36
CA TRP A 64 12.06 9.06 6.89
C TRP A 64 11.82 7.98 5.86
N LEU A 65 11.20 8.33 4.74
CA LEU A 65 11.06 7.50 3.55
C LEU A 65 11.76 8.22 2.40
N GLU A 66 12.78 7.58 1.84
CA GLU A 66 13.31 7.94 0.53
C GLU A 66 12.69 6.97 -0.48
N GLU A 67 11.69 7.41 -1.24
CA GLU A 67 11.32 6.70 -2.46
C GLU A 67 12.28 7.15 -3.56
N PRO A 68 13.27 6.33 -3.95
CA PRO A 68 14.05 6.66 -5.14
C PRO A 68 13.08 6.71 -6.32
N PRO A 69 13.16 7.73 -7.19
CA PRO A 69 12.36 7.74 -8.41
C PRO A 69 12.58 6.43 -9.16
N ALA A 70 11.50 5.83 -9.66
CA ALA A 70 11.59 4.59 -10.41
C ALA A 70 12.65 4.72 -11.52
N ASP A 71 13.54 3.74 -11.61
CA ASP A 71 14.58 3.74 -12.63
C ASP A 71 13.91 3.81 -14.02
N LYS A 72 14.17 4.89 -14.75
CA LYS A 72 13.56 5.13 -16.07
C LYS A 72 13.81 3.98 -17.03
N LYS A 73 14.95 3.30 -16.90
CA LYS A 73 15.28 2.15 -17.72
C LYS A 73 14.37 0.96 -17.39
N ALA A 74 14.18 0.65 -16.11
CA ALA A 74 13.27 -0.39 -15.65
C ALA A 74 11.81 -0.12 -16.09
N VAL A 75 11.37 1.15 -16.06
CA VAL A 75 10.04 1.55 -16.54
C VAL A 75 9.89 1.28 -18.05
N GLU A 76 10.88 1.67 -18.86
CA GLU A 76 10.82 1.46 -20.31
C GLU A 76 10.90 -0.02 -20.69
N GLU A 77 11.74 -0.80 -20.00
CA GLU A 77 11.82 -2.26 -20.17
C GLU A 77 10.48 -2.95 -19.85
N ALA A 78 9.82 -2.54 -18.76
CA ALA A 78 8.50 -3.04 -18.40
C ALA A 78 7.46 -2.69 -19.48
N ARG A 79 7.45 -1.44 -19.96
CA ARG A 79 6.54 -0.99 -21.03
C ARG A 79 6.69 -1.83 -22.30
N LEU A 80 7.93 -2.01 -22.77
CA LEU A 80 8.22 -2.79 -23.96
C LEU A 80 7.78 -4.25 -23.80
N ARG A 81 7.98 -4.86 -22.62
CA ARG A 81 7.56 -6.23 -22.33
C ARG A 81 6.04 -6.39 -22.41
N PHE A 82 5.27 -5.45 -21.85
CA PHE A 82 3.80 -5.50 -21.91
C PHE A 82 3.25 -5.21 -23.31
N GLU A 83 3.85 -4.26 -24.05
CA GLU A 83 3.49 -4.02 -25.45
C GLU A 83 3.73 -5.28 -26.32
N ALA A 84 4.85 -5.98 -26.10
CA ALA A 84 5.15 -7.22 -26.81
C ALA A 84 4.15 -8.34 -26.44
N ALA A 85 3.80 -8.47 -25.16
CA ALA A 85 2.80 -9.44 -24.70
C ALA A 85 1.40 -9.16 -25.28
N ALA A 86 1.00 -7.89 -25.37
CA ALA A 86 -0.29 -7.48 -25.93
C ALA A 86 -0.41 -7.70 -27.45
N LYS A 87 0.71 -7.66 -28.18
CA LYS A 87 0.77 -7.92 -29.64
C LYS A 87 0.92 -9.40 -29.99
N GLY A 88 1.13 -10.27 -29.00
CA GLY A 88 1.28 -11.72 -29.16
C GLY A 88 -0.03 -12.52 -29.04
N LEU A 89 -1.18 -11.84 -28.94
CA LEU A 89 -2.55 -12.37 -29.03
C LEU A 89 -3.18 -11.95 -30.36
#